data_AF-A0A841YTD8-F1
#
_entry.id   AF-A0A841YTD8-F1
#
_cell.length_a   1.000
_cell.length_b   1.000
_cell.length_c   1.000
_cell.angle_alpha   90.00
_cell.angle_beta   90.00
_cell.angle_gamma   90.00
#
_symmetry.space_group_name_H-M   'P 1'
#
loop_
_entity.id
_entity.type
_entity.pdbx_description
1 polymer ?
#
loop_
_entity_poly.entity_id
_entity_poly.type
_entity_poly.pdbx_seq_one_letter_code
_entity_poly.pdbx_strand_id
1 'polypeptide(L)' 'MKKIIDDAFVVFGMMFLILIVASYFTEVGELVYNGRTYLLVLFVAIIAGRYVRLIAKAKKSS' A
#
# COMPACT_ATOMS: atom_id res chain seq x y z
N MET A 1 -3.64 -3.92 -19.67
CA MET A 1 -2.93 -3.03 -18.72
C MET A 1 -3.78 -2.58 -17.53
N LYS A 2 -5.00 -2.05 -17.70
CA LYS A 2 -5.74 -1.48 -16.55
C LYS A 2 -6.03 -2.47 -15.41
N LYS A 3 -6.42 -3.70 -15.75
CA LYS A 3 -6.71 -4.78 -14.78
C LYS A 3 -5.46 -5.21 -14.01
N ILE A 4 -4.34 -5.39 -14.70
CA ILE A 4 -3.03 -5.72 -14.10
C ILE A 4 -2.62 -4.69 -13.05
N ILE A 5 -2.86 -3.39 -13.30
CA ILE A 5 -2.55 -2.34 -12.34
C ILE A 5 -3.48 -2.41 -11.11
N ASP A 6 -4.78 -2.71 -11.29
CA ASP A 6 -5.70 -2.87 -10.15
C ASP A 6 -5.32 -4.09 -9.31
N ASP A 7 -5.02 -5.21 -9.96
CA ASP A 7 -4.56 -6.43 -9.29
C ASP A 7 -3.24 -6.18 -8.54
N ALA A 8 -2.31 -5.43 -9.13
CA ALA A 8 -1.07 -5.02 -8.47
C ALA A 8 -1.33 -4.17 -7.22
N PHE A 9 -2.18 -3.14 -7.30
CA PHE A 9 -2.54 -2.33 -6.11
C PHE A 9 -3.08 -3.20 -4.97
N VAL A 10 -3.88 -4.22 -5.30
CA VAL A 10 -4.46 -5.15 -4.32
C VAL A 10 -3.39 -6.07 -3.74
N VAL A 11 -2.56 -6.70 -4.56
CA VAL A 11 -1.50 -7.61 -4.11
C VAL A 11 -0.45 -6.88 -3.27
N PHE A 12 0.07 -5.75 -3.77
CA PHE A 12 1.02 -4.94 -3.01
C PHE A 12 0.39 -4.40 -1.73
N GLY A 13 -0.85 -3.91 -1.76
CA GLY A 13 -1.56 -3.46 -0.57
C GLY A 13 -1.65 -4.54 0.51
N MET A 14 -2.03 -5.77 0.14
CA MET A 14 -2.08 -6.90 1.08
C MET A 14 -0.69 -7.27 1.62
N MET A 15 0.32 -7.30 0.76
CA MET A 15 1.69 -7.61 1.17
C MET A 15 2.23 -6.58 2.17
N PHE A 16 2.05 -5.28 1.90
CA PHE A 16 2.45 -4.23 2.83
C PHE A 16 1.68 -4.30 4.15
N LEU A 17 0.38 -4.59 4.11
CA LEU A 17 -0.42 -4.80 5.32
C LEU A 17 0.16 -5.94 6.19
N ILE A 18 0.47 -7.09 5.57
CA ILE A 18 1.07 -8.24 6.26
C ILE A 18 2.41 -7.87 6.87
N LEU A 19 3.28 -7.18 6.11
CA LEU A 19 4.59 -6.74 6.60
C LEU A 19 4.47 -5.76 7.76
N ILE A 20 3.53 -4.82 7.72
CA ILE A 20 3.25 -3.89 8.82
C ILE A 20 2.85 -4.69 10.05
N VAL A 21 1.84 -5.56 9.94
CA VAL A 21 1.35 -6.36 11.07
C VAL A 21 2.49 -7.22 11.63
N ALA A 22 3.20 -7.96 10.79
CA ALA A 22 4.33 -8.81 11.20
C ALA A 22 5.43 -8.00 11.89
N SER A 23 5.72 -6.78 11.41
CA SER A 23 6.74 -5.90 11.99
C SER A 23 6.44 -5.51 13.44
N TYR A 24 5.16 -5.46 13.86
CA TYR A 24 4.78 -5.18 15.25
C TYR A 24 4.99 -6.36 16.19
N PHE A 25 4.96 -7.60 15.67
CA PHE A 25 5.21 -8.81 16.45
C PHE A 25 6.70 -9.19 16.51
N THR A 26 7.55 -8.57 15.69
CA THR A 26 8.99 -8.79 15.70
C THR A 26 9.68 -7.75 16.60
N GLU A 27 10.23 -8.20 17.72
CA GLU A 27 11.04 -7.40 18.66
C GLU A 27 12.47 -7.15 18.15
N VAL A 28 12.61 -6.60 16.94
CA VAL A 28 13.91 -6.56 16.25
C VAL A 28 14.45 -5.13 16.15
N GLY A 29 14.86 -4.55 17.28
CA GLY A 29 15.69 -3.33 17.37
C GLY A 29 15.19 -2.05 16.64
N GLU A 30 15.94 -0.95 16.78
CA GLU A 30 15.61 0.36 16.18
C GLU A 30 15.41 0.31 14.65
N LEU A 31 16.07 -0.63 13.95
CA LEU A 31 15.96 -0.82 12.51
C LEU A 31 14.54 -1.19 12.06
N VAL A 32 13.88 -2.12 12.76
CA VAL A 32 12.49 -2.48 12.40
C VAL A 32 11.55 -1.35 12.78
N TYR A 33 11.78 -0.66 13.90
CA TYR A 33 10.98 0.50 14.31
C TYR A 33 10.95 1.59 13.24
N ASN A 34 12.11 2.00 12.71
CA ASN A 34 12.20 2.95 11.62
C ASN A 34 11.61 2.38 10.31
N GLY A 35 11.80 1.08 10.06
CA GLY A 35 11.19 0.35 8.94
C GLY A 35 9.67 0.41 8.92
N ARG A 36 9.00 0.38 10.09
CA ARG A 36 7.53 0.46 10.20
C ARG A 36 6.99 1.75 9.59
N THR A 37 7.65 2.87 9.85
CA THR A 37 7.27 4.17 9.30
C THR A 37 7.32 4.17 7.77
N TYR A 38 8.39 3.62 7.19
CA TYR A 38 8.48 3.49 5.72
C TYR A 38 7.39 2.59 5.15
N LEU A 39 7.12 1.44 5.80
CA LEU A 39 6.04 0.53 5.38
C LEU A 39 4.67 1.21 5.43
N LEU A 40 4.38 1.98 6.49
CA LEU A 40 3.14 2.74 6.64
C LEU A 40 2.99 3.81 5.56
N VAL A 41 4.05 4.58 5.29
CA VAL A 41 4.05 5.61 4.25
C VAL A 41 3.79 5.00 2.87
N LEU A 42 4.46 3.90 2.54
CA LEU A 42 4.26 3.18 1.28
C LEU A 42 2.84 2.61 1.17
N PHE A 43 2.29 2.07 2.25
CA PHE A 43 0.92 1.56 2.28
C PHE A 43 -0.11 2.66 2.01
N VAL A 44 0.04 3.82 2.67
CA VAL A 44 -0.84 4.98 2.43
C VAL A 44 -0.70 5.49 0.99
N ALA A 45 0.52 5.54 0.44
CA ALA A 45 0.75 5.94 -0.95
C ALA A 45 0.05 4.99 -1.95
N ILE A 46 0.07 3.68 -1.70
CA ILE A 46 -0.64 2.67 -2.50
C ILE A 46 -2.15 2.89 -2.47
N ILE A 47 -2.72 3.12 -1.29
CA ILE A 47 -4.16 3.40 -1.13
C ILE A 47 -4.51 4.70 -1.86
N ALA A 48 -3.77 5.77 -1.62
CA ALA A 48 -4.00 7.07 -2.26
C ALA A 48 -3.92 6.97 -3.79
N GLY A 49 -2.90 6.28 -4.31
CA GLY A 49 -2.75 6.04 -5.75
C GLY A 49 -3.94 5.30 -6.36
N ARG A 50 -4.47 4.28 -5.65
CA ARG A 50 -5.69 3.57 -6.07
C ARG A 50 -6.91 4.50 -6.09
N TYR A 51 -7.10 5.32 -5.06
CA TYR A 51 -8.22 6.27 -4.99
C TYR A 51 -8.15 7.33 -6.10
N VAL A 52 -7.00 7.95 -6.31
CA VAL A 52 -6.79 8.93 -7.40
C VAL A 52 -7.13 8.30 -8.74
N ARG A 53 -6.71 7.05 -8.97
CA ARG A 53 -7.02 6.32 -10.19
C ARG A 53 -8.52 6.06 -10.36
N LEU A 54 -9.23 5.69 -9.29
CA LEU A 54 -10.68 5.49 -9.32
C LEU A 54 -11.42 6.80 -9.64
N ILE A 55 -11.02 7.91 -9.02
CA ILE A 55 -11.58 9.25 -9.28
C ILE A 55 -11.33 9.66 -10.73
N ALA A 56 -10.11 9.49 -11.24
CA ALA A 56 -9.76 9.79 -12.62
C ALA A 56 -10.58 8.95 -13.63
N LYS A 57 -10.82 7.67 -13.29
CA LYS A 57 -11.68 6.79 -14.11
C LYS A 57 -13.14 7.27 -14.11
N ALA A 58 -13.68 7.68 -12.96
CA ALA A 58 -15.03 8.20 -12.85
C ALA A 58 -15.21 9.49 -13.66
N LYS A 59 -14.26 10.43 -13.58
CA LYS A 59 -14.27 11.67 -14.38
C LYS A 59 -14.21 11.42 -15.89
N LYS A 60 -13.50 10.40 -16.34
CA LYS A 60 -13.39 10.07 -17.77
C LYS A 60 -14.63 9.38 -18.35
N SER A 61 -15.53 8.90 -17.49
CA SER A 61 -16.77 8.22 -17.88
C SER A 61 -18.01 9.11 -17.85
N SER A 62 -17.86 10.37 -17.41
CA SER A 62 -18.87 11.43 -17.46
C SER A 62 -18.60 12.36 -18.63
#